data_AF-A0A6I6L3L1-F1
#
_entry.id   AF-A0A6I6L3L1-F1
#
_cell.length_a   1.000
_cell.length_b   1.000
_cell.length_c   1.000
_cell.angle_alpha   90.00
_cell.angle_beta   90.00
_cell.angle_gamma   90.00
#
_symmetry.space_group_name_H-M   'P 1'
#
loop_
_entity.id
_entity.type
_entity.pdbx_description
1 polymer ?
#
loop_
_entity_poly.entity_id
_entity_poly.type
_entity_poly.pdbx_seq_one_letter_code
_entity_poly.pdbx_strand_id
1 'polypeptide(L)'
;MSLAMKRLKNLGWLALVFMVAILLYPLSLNVAAVHSDLIAVDREILDTKREISFLQAEIRTRASLQQLEEWNELLYGYAPPTAAQFVDGEAALAGLSSDVPVTKPVMVASSDQPSGAIGNGGHSSAPVPSEPDFKIAQASNPATSVQAPKVEQSRTERLARMDEKLLSDDLMRDIAAKADRERKGR
;
A
#
# COMPACT_ATOMS: atom_id res chain seq x y z
N MET A 1 26.99 -31.18 -73.06
CA MET A 1 27.59 -30.58 -71.84
C MET A 1 26.70 -29.59 -71.09
N SER A 2 25.52 -29.17 -71.58
CA SER A 2 24.69 -28.15 -70.90
C SER A 2 23.80 -28.67 -69.75
N LEU A 3 23.46 -29.97 -69.74
CA LEU A 3 22.63 -30.60 -68.71
C LEU A 3 23.31 -30.63 -67.34
N ALA A 4 24.60 -31.00 -67.28
CA ALA A 4 25.38 -31.01 -66.05
C ALA A 4 25.49 -29.61 -65.43
N MET A 5 25.64 -28.57 -66.26
CA MET A 5 25.78 -27.19 -65.80
C MET A 5 24.47 -26.60 -65.26
N LYS A 6 23.31 -26.98 -65.84
CA LYS A 6 21.98 -26.65 -65.27
C LYS A 6 21.73 -27.35 -63.93
N ARG A 7 22.14 -28.62 -63.80
CA ARG A 7 22.02 -29.37 -62.53
C ARG A 7 22.89 -28.77 -61.43
N LEU A 8 24.11 -28.34 -61.77
CA LEU A 8 25.01 -27.65 -60.83
C LEU A 8 24.42 -26.31 -60.36
N LYS A 9 23.81 -25.55 -61.27
CA LYS A 9 23.14 -24.28 -60.91
C LYS A 9 21.92 -24.49 -60.00
N ASN A 10 21.14 -25.55 -60.24
CA ASN A 10 20.01 -25.90 -59.38
C ASN A 10 20.50 -26.37 -57.99
N LEU A 11 21.61 -27.11 -57.93
CA LEU A 11 22.21 -27.55 -56.68
C LEU A 11 22.79 -26.38 -55.87
N GLY A 12 23.39 -25.40 -56.54
CA GLY A 12 23.86 -24.16 -55.91
C GLY A 12 22.71 -23.34 -55.31
N TRP A 13 21.58 -23.26 -56.00
CA TRP A 13 20.36 -22.63 -55.46
C TRP A 13 19.83 -23.36 -54.22
N LEU A 14 19.81 -24.70 -54.25
CA LEU A 14 19.39 -25.51 -53.10
C LEU A 14 20.34 -25.29 -51.90
N ALA A 15 21.66 -25.30 -52.13
CA ALA A 15 22.65 -25.06 -51.09
C ALA A 15 22.52 -23.67 -50.47
N LEU A 16 22.21 -22.65 -51.28
CA LEU A 16 21.97 -21.29 -50.80
C LEU A 16 20.75 -21.20 -49.89
N VAL A 17 19.63 -21.81 -50.27
CA VAL A 17 18.42 -21.86 -49.42
C VAL A 17 18.70 -22.61 -48.12
N PHE A 18 19.41 -23.73 -48.19
CA PHE A 18 19.76 -24.52 -47.01
C PHE A 18 20.69 -23.75 -46.07
N MET A 19 21.64 -23.00 -46.62
CA MET A 19 22.52 -22.12 -45.85
C MET A 19 21.70 -21.04 -45.13
N VAL A 20 20.79 -20.35 -45.82
CA VAL A 20 19.89 -19.36 -45.20
C VAL A 20 19.05 -19.98 -44.09
N ALA A 21 18.51 -21.18 -44.30
CA ALA A 21 17.73 -21.89 -43.27
C ALA A 21 18.55 -22.21 -42.01
N ILE A 22 19.80 -22.64 -42.20
CA ILE A 22 20.75 -22.88 -41.08
C ILE A 22 21.04 -21.58 -40.34
N LEU A 23 21.22 -20.45 -41.05
CA LEU A 23 21.45 -19.15 -40.41
C LEU A 23 20.21 -18.60 -39.68
N LEU A 24 19.00 -18.95 -40.13
CA LEU A 24 17.75 -18.56 -39.45
C LEU A 24 17.47 -19.37 -38.18
N TYR A 25 18.01 -20.59 -38.07
CA TYR A 25 17.82 -21.44 -36.90
C TYR A 25 18.22 -20.79 -35.55
N PRO A 26 19.43 -20.20 -35.38
CA PRO A 26 19.79 -19.53 -34.13
C PRO A 26 18.92 -18.31 -33.85
N LEU A 27 18.37 -17.65 -34.89
CA LEU A 27 17.47 -16.52 -34.72
C LEU A 27 16.16 -16.95 -34.03
N SER A 28 15.65 -18.15 -34.34
CA SER A 28 14.48 -18.70 -33.65
C SER A 28 14.78 -19.18 -32.24
N LEU A 29 15.98 -19.71 -31.98
CA LEU A 29 16.37 -20.14 -30.63
C LEU A 29 16.68 -18.97 -29.69
N ASN A 30 17.26 -17.89 -30.21
CA ASN A 30 17.57 -16.69 -29.42
C ASN A 30 16.32 -16.05 -28.81
N VAL A 31 15.15 -16.17 -29.46
CA VAL A 31 13.88 -15.65 -28.89
C VAL A 31 13.56 -16.29 -27.55
N ALA A 32 13.82 -17.60 -27.40
CA ALA A 32 13.55 -18.29 -26.14
C ALA A 32 14.50 -17.84 -25.01
N ALA A 33 15.78 -17.63 -25.33
CA ALA A 33 16.76 -17.11 -24.38
C ALA A 33 16.40 -15.68 -23.95
N VAL A 34 16.12 -14.80 -24.92
CA VAL A 34 15.71 -13.41 -24.66
C VAL A 34 14.43 -13.32 -23.84
N HIS A 35 13.46 -14.21 -24.10
CA HIS A 35 12.24 -14.25 -23.30
C HIS A 35 12.50 -14.68 -21.84
N SER A 36 13.43 -15.61 -21.61
CA SER A 36 13.86 -15.99 -20.26
C SER A 36 14.54 -14.83 -19.54
N ASP A 37 15.44 -14.12 -20.22
CA ASP A 37 16.13 -12.94 -19.65
C ASP A 37 15.14 -11.82 -19.32
N LEU A 38 14.14 -11.60 -20.19
CA LEU A 38 13.08 -10.62 -19.93
C LEU A 38 12.27 -10.96 -18.68
N ILE A 39 11.90 -12.25 -18.48
CA ILE A 39 11.19 -12.69 -17.26
C ILE A 39 12.05 -12.46 -16.01
N ALA A 40 13.37 -12.67 -16.10
CA ALA A 40 14.27 -12.43 -14.97
C ALA A 40 14.31 -10.94 -14.59
N VAL A 41 14.42 -10.06 -15.57
CA VAL A 41 14.39 -8.60 -15.37
C VAL A 41 13.03 -8.14 -14.83
N ASP A 42 11.92 -8.67 -15.34
CA ASP A 42 10.59 -8.34 -14.84
C ASP A 42 10.43 -8.69 -13.35
N ARG A 43 11.00 -9.81 -12.91
CA ARG A 43 11.02 -10.18 -11.49
C ARG A 43 11.85 -9.20 -10.66
N GLU A 44 13.03 -8.83 -11.13
CA GLU A 44 13.89 -7.84 -10.46
C GLU A 44 13.20 -6.48 -10.33
N ILE A 45 12.46 -6.05 -11.37
CA ILE A 45 11.66 -4.82 -11.34
C ILE A 45 10.58 -4.90 -10.26
N LEU A 46 9.90 -6.04 -10.13
CA LEU A 46 8.86 -6.23 -9.12
C LEU A 46 9.42 -6.21 -7.69
N ASP A 47 10.57 -6.84 -7.47
CA ASP A 47 11.25 -6.84 -6.17
C ASP A 47 11.73 -5.43 -5.80
N THR A 48 12.36 -4.73 -6.75
CA THR A 48 12.79 -3.34 -6.57
C THR A 48 11.61 -2.41 -6.26
N LYS A 49 10.47 -2.57 -6.96
CA LYS A 49 9.25 -1.79 -6.68
C LYS A 49 8.73 -2.05 -5.27
N ARG A 50 8.81 -3.29 -4.79
CA ARG A 50 8.41 -3.65 -3.42
C ARG A 50 9.32 -2.99 -2.40
N GLU A 51 10.63 -3.00 -2.63
CA GLU A 51 11.60 -2.33 -1.75
C GLU A 51 11.38 -0.81 -1.72
N ILE A 52 11.16 -0.18 -2.87
CA ILE A 52 10.81 1.26 -2.93
C ILE A 52 9.54 1.54 -2.13
N SER A 53 8.50 0.70 -2.26
CA SER A 53 7.25 0.89 -1.52
C SER A 53 7.44 0.77 0.00
N PHE A 54 8.32 -0.15 0.43
CA PHE A 54 8.70 -0.34 1.82
C PHE A 54 9.48 0.88 2.35
N LEU A 55 10.52 1.33 1.64
CA LEU A 55 11.29 2.50 2.01
C LEU A 55 10.43 3.77 2.08
N GLN A 56 9.49 3.94 1.17
CA GLN A 56 8.54 5.06 1.22
C GLN A 56 7.63 4.99 2.45
N ALA A 57 7.19 3.79 2.85
CA ALA A 57 6.39 3.63 4.06
C ALA A 57 7.21 4.01 5.30
N GLU A 58 8.47 3.56 5.38
CA GLU A 58 9.37 3.90 6.48
C GLU A 58 9.70 5.41 6.54
N ILE A 59 9.94 6.05 5.39
CA ILE A 59 10.18 7.49 5.34
C ILE A 59 8.93 8.27 5.78
N ARG A 60 7.74 7.87 5.33
CA ARG A 60 6.48 8.53 5.73
C ARG A 60 6.25 8.43 7.24
N THR A 61 6.53 7.29 7.86
CA THR A 61 6.36 7.14 9.31
C THR A 61 7.38 7.98 10.08
N ARG A 62 8.64 8.06 9.63
CA ARG A 62 9.66 8.90 10.28
C ARG A 62 9.44 10.39 10.10
N ALA A 63 9.11 10.83 8.87
CA ALA A 63 8.88 12.24 8.56
C ALA A 63 7.63 12.79 9.28
N SER A 64 6.59 11.97 9.45
CA SER A 64 5.36 12.38 10.16
C SER A 64 5.63 12.79 11.61
N LEU A 65 6.49 12.05 12.33
CA LEU A 65 6.84 12.40 13.71
C LEU A 65 7.63 13.71 13.80
N GLN A 66 8.61 13.90 12.92
CA GLN A 66 9.40 15.14 12.87
C GLN A 66 8.52 16.34 12.51
N GLN A 67 7.57 16.17 11.59
CA GLN A 67 6.61 17.22 11.23
C GLN A 67 5.68 17.57 12.39
N LEU A 68 5.20 16.57 13.14
CA LEU A 68 4.39 16.80 14.34
C LEU A 68 5.18 17.56 15.41
N GLU A 69 6.46 17.23 15.61
CA GLU A 69 7.36 17.93 16.54
C GLU A 69 7.58 19.38 16.12
N GLU A 70 7.92 19.63 14.84
CA GLU A 70 8.12 20.97 14.29
C GLU A 70 6.85 21.83 14.40
N TRP A 71 5.68 21.24 14.11
CA TRP A 71 4.40 21.95 14.23
C TRP A 71 4.03 22.23 15.69
N ASN A 72 4.31 21.30 16.59
CA ASN A 72 4.08 21.48 18.01
C ASN A 72 4.99 22.58 18.58
N GLU A 73 6.26 22.63 18.17
CA GLU A 73 7.19 23.70 18.54
C GLU A 73 6.76 25.06 17.99
N LEU A 74 6.45 25.14 16.69
CA LEU A 74 6.13 26.40 16.02
C LEU A 74 4.82 27.03 16.52
N LEU A 75 3.79 26.21 16.77
CA LEU A 75 2.45 26.72 17.08
C LEU A 75 2.13 26.74 18.56
N TYR A 76 2.65 25.78 19.34
CA TYR A 76 2.27 25.60 20.74
C TYR A 76 3.45 25.64 21.72
N GLY A 77 4.69 25.43 21.26
CA GLY A 77 5.88 25.37 22.11
C GLY A 77 5.86 24.24 23.14
N TYR A 78 5.03 23.20 22.95
CA TYR A 78 4.96 22.10 23.91
C TYR A 78 6.14 21.15 23.73
N ALA A 79 6.82 20.83 24.83
CA ALA A 79 7.81 19.76 24.89
C ALA A 79 7.15 18.48 25.46
N PRO A 80 7.60 17.27 25.06
CA PRO A 80 7.17 16.05 25.70
C PRO A 80 7.50 16.07 27.20
N PRO A 81 6.60 15.58 28.08
CA PRO A 81 6.82 15.61 29.52
C PRO A 81 8.06 14.80 29.91
N THR A 82 8.93 15.40 30.70
CA THR A 82 10.15 14.75 31.19
C THR A 82 9.82 13.72 32.29
N ALA A 83 10.65 12.70 32.46
CA ALA A 83 10.47 11.66 33.49
C ALA A 83 10.19 12.22 34.90
N ALA A 84 10.79 13.36 35.26
CA ALA A 84 10.57 14.02 36.55
C ALA A 84 9.17 14.63 36.76
N GLN A 85 8.35 14.73 35.71
CA GLN A 85 6.96 15.21 35.78
C GLN A 85 5.97 14.06 36.00
N PHE A 86 6.43 12.80 35.91
CA PHE A 86 5.62 11.64 36.23
C PHE A 86 5.76 11.30 37.70
N VAL A 87 4.63 10.91 38.30
CA VAL A 87 4.56 10.50 39.70
C VAL A 87 4.68 8.99 39.78
N ASP A 88 5.60 8.49 40.60
CA ASP A 88 5.85 7.05 40.74
C ASP A 88 4.77 6.38 41.61
N GLY A 89 3.67 5.97 40.98
CA GLY A 89 2.69 5.06 41.55
C GLY A 89 1.57 5.69 42.40
N GLU A 90 0.62 4.83 42.80
CA GLU A 90 -0.66 5.22 43.42
C GLU A 90 -0.51 5.94 44.77
N ALA A 91 0.51 5.57 45.56
CA ALA A 91 0.78 6.20 46.85
C ALA A 91 1.27 7.64 46.70
N ALA A 92 2.12 7.92 45.71
CA ALA A 92 2.60 9.26 45.42
C ALA A 92 1.51 10.12 44.75
N LEU A 93 0.62 9.50 43.97
CA LEU A 93 -0.61 10.12 43.45
C LEU A 93 -1.58 10.53 44.56
N ALA A 94 -1.77 9.69 45.60
CA ALA A 94 -2.67 10.00 46.72
C ALA A 94 -2.25 11.27 47.48
N GLY A 95 -0.93 11.50 47.60
CA GLY A 95 -0.37 12.71 48.23
C GLY A 95 -0.56 13.99 47.40
N LEU A 96 -0.71 13.89 46.08
CA LEU A 96 -0.87 15.03 45.18
C LEU A 96 -2.31 15.59 45.17
N SER A 97 -3.31 14.78 45.55
CA SER A 97 -4.72 15.17 45.52
C SER A 97 -5.12 16.22 46.57
N SER A 98 -4.25 16.52 47.53
CA SER A 98 -4.60 17.33 48.71
C SER A 98 -4.34 18.83 48.55
N ASP A 99 -3.57 19.25 47.53
CA ASP A 99 -3.24 20.68 47.33
C ASP A 99 -3.06 20.97 45.83
N VAL A 100 -4.16 21.25 45.12
CA VAL A 100 -4.09 21.68 43.71
C VAL A 100 -4.28 23.20 43.67
N PRO A 101 -3.22 24.00 43.41
CA PRO A 101 -3.41 25.40 43.04
C PRO A 101 -4.14 25.47 41.70
N VAL A 102 -5.23 26.24 41.67
CA VAL A 102 -6.04 26.51 40.47
C VAL A 102 -5.17 27.21 39.43
N THR A 103 -4.53 26.43 38.56
CA THR A 103 -3.95 26.92 37.32
C THR A 103 -5.09 27.22 36.36
N LYS A 104 -5.01 28.37 35.68
CA LYS A 104 -6.05 28.87 34.76
C LYS A 104 -6.48 27.75 33.80
N PRO A 105 -7.79 27.50 33.63
CA PRO A 105 -8.27 26.40 32.81
C PRO A 105 -7.83 26.61 31.36
N VAL A 106 -7.06 25.67 30.83
CA VAL A 106 -6.82 25.55 29.40
C VAL A 106 -8.16 25.15 28.78
N MET A 107 -8.73 26.03 27.96
CA MET A 107 -10.00 25.77 27.27
C MET A 107 -9.78 24.69 26.21
N VAL A 108 -9.94 23.43 26.61
CA VAL A 108 -10.20 22.32 25.70
C VAL A 108 -11.64 22.42 25.24
N ALA A 109 -11.87 22.53 23.94
CA ALA A 109 -13.19 22.36 23.36
C ALA A 109 -13.59 20.88 23.52
N SER A 110 -14.27 20.55 24.62
CA SER A 110 -14.94 19.26 24.76
C SER A 110 -16.20 19.27 23.90
N SER A 111 -16.22 18.49 22.83
CA SER A 111 -17.47 18.05 22.22
C SER A 111 -18.16 17.13 23.23
N ASP A 112 -19.23 17.61 23.87
CA ASP A 112 -20.07 16.80 24.75
C ASP A 112 -20.73 15.68 23.93
N GLN A 113 -20.11 14.50 23.95
CA GLN A 113 -20.79 13.27 23.61
C GLN A 113 -20.35 12.17 24.60
N PRO A 114 -21.22 11.72 25.51
CA PRO A 114 -20.84 10.73 26.50
C PRO A 114 -20.67 9.35 25.83
N SER A 115 -19.42 8.89 25.70
CA SER A 115 -19.13 7.50 25.36
C SER A 115 -19.35 6.59 26.57
N GLY A 116 -20.50 5.89 26.55
CA GLY A 116 -20.61 4.46 26.84
C GLY A 116 -20.29 3.96 28.25
N ALA A 117 -21.35 3.75 29.05
CA ALA A 117 -21.33 2.78 30.14
C ALA A 117 -21.26 1.34 29.57
N ILE A 118 -20.29 0.56 30.04
CA ILE A 118 -20.21 -0.89 29.76
C ILE A 118 -21.30 -1.58 30.58
N GLY A 119 -22.36 -2.05 29.92
CA GLY A 119 -23.45 -2.84 30.51
C GLY A 119 -24.08 -3.75 29.46
N ASN A 120 -24.01 -5.05 29.71
CA ASN A 120 -24.39 -6.15 28.80
C ASN A 120 -25.93 -6.26 28.65
N GLY A 121 -26.47 -6.28 27.42
CA GLY A 121 -27.88 -6.59 27.17
C GLY A 121 -28.42 -6.25 25.76
N GLY A 122 -28.43 -7.23 24.86
CA GLY A 122 -29.48 -7.55 23.87
C GLY A 122 -30.10 -6.48 22.94
N HIS A 123 -29.81 -6.65 21.63
CA HIS A 123 -30.64 -6.48 20.41
C HIS A 123 -31.18 -5.09 19.97
N SER A 124 -30.81 -4.75 18.71
CA SER A 124 -31.52 -3.99 17.64
C SER A 124 -32.06 -2.58 17.98
N SER A 125 -31.97 -1.52 17.16
CA SER A 125 -31.86 -1.37 15.70
C SER A 125 -31.70 0.13 15.35
N ALA A 126 -31.00 0.42 14.25
CA ALA A 126 -31.05 1.59 13.35
C ALA A 126 -30.65 3.01 13.86
N PRO A 127 -29.78 3.74 13.11
CA PRO A 127 -29.40 5.12 13.42
C PRO A 127 -30.28 6.14 12.67
N VAL A 128 -30.63 7.24 13.36
CA VAL A 128 -31.21 8.45 12.75
C VAL A 128 -30.10 9.53 12.73
N PRO A 129 -29.77 10.17 11.59
CA PRO A 129 -28.77 11.21 11.52
C PRO A 129 -29.38 12.58 11.87
N SER A 130 -28.63 13.43 12.57
CA SER A 130 -28.93 14.85 12.71
C SER A 130 -27.65 15.64 12.43
N GLU A 131 -27.67 16.36 11.30
CA GLU A 131 -26.65 17.33 10.90
C GLU A 131 -26.65 18.55 11.85
N PRO A 132 -25.52 19.28 11.92
CA PRO A 132 -25.65 20.72 12.03
C PRO A 132 -24.88 21.48 10.93
N ASP A 133 -25.61 22.47 10.41
CA ASP A 133 -25.20 23.54 9.51
C ASP A 133 -23.93 24.27 9.98
N PHE A 134 -22.93 24.35 9.09
CA PHE A 134 -21.85 25.33 9.17
C PHE A 134 -21.91 26.25 7.94
N LYS A 135 -22.27 27.52 8.15
CA LYS A 135 -22.17 28.58 7.14
C LYS A 135 -20.76 29.15 7.12
N ILE A 136 -20.00 28.86 6.06
CA ILE A 136 -18.69 29.50 5.78
C ILE A 136 -18.90 30.61 4.75
N ALA A 137 -18.27 31.76 4.99
CA ALA A 137 -18.28 32.95 4.15
C ALA A 137 -17.79 32.67 2.72
N GLN A 138 -18.56 33.20 1.76
CA GLN A 138 -18.36 33.03 0.32
C GLN A 138 -17.33 34.05 -0.21
N ALA A 139 -16.13 33.59 -0.55
CA ALA A 139 -15.22 34.33 -1.43
C ALA A 139 -15.56 33.96 -2.88
N SER A 140 -15.98 34.95 -3.65
CA SER A 140 -16.40 34.85 -5.04
C SER A 140 -15.20 34.86 -5.99
N ASN A 141 -15.01 33.77 -6.75
CA ASN A 141 -14.40 33.78 -8.07
C ASN A 141 -15.04 32.66 -8.93
N PRO A 142 -15.36 32.89 -10.22
CA PRO A 142 -16.23 31.99 -10.98
C PRO A 142 -15.46 30.92 -11.77
N ALA A 143 -16.21 29.85 -12.09
CA ALA A 143 -15.99 28.82 -13.11
C ALA A 143 -15.07 27.62 -12.75
N THR A 144 -15.69 26.52 -12.34
CA THR A 144 -15.85 25.30 -13.17
C THR A 144 -16.72 24.29 -12.39
N SER A 145 -17.82 23.84 -13.00
CA SER A 145 -18.66 22.79 -12.44
C SER A 145 -17.91 21.45 -12.48
N VAL A 146 -17.33 21.03 -11.35
CA VAL A 146 -16.82 19.67 -11.18
C VAL A 146 -17.86 18.87 -10.41
N GLN A 147 -18.47 17.91 -11.10
CA GLN A 147 -19.31 16.87 -10.49
C GLN A 147 -18.53 16.13 -9.41
N ALA A 148 -19.11 16.04 -8.21
CA ALA A 148 -18.56 15.28 -7.09
C ALA A 148 -18.37 13.80 -7.49
N PRO A 149 -17.17 13.21 -7.37
CA PRO A 149 -16.98 11.81 -7.71
C PRO A 149 -17.52 10.91 -6.59
N LYS A 150 -17.99 9.74 -6.99
CA LYS A 150 -18.61 8.70 -6.17
C LYS A 150 -17.54 7.95 -5.34
N VAL A 151 -17.07 8.55 -4.24
CA VAL A 151 -15.89 8.07 -3.49
C VAL A 151 -16.12 6.74 -2.75
N GLU A 152 -17.32 6.50 -2.23
CA GLU A 152 -17.65 5.28 -1.46
C GLU A 152 -17.56 3.98 -2.29
N GLN A 153 -18.00 4.01 -3.56
CA GLN A 153 -17.95 2.80 -4.41
C GLN A 153 -16.51 2.33 -4.68
N SER A 154 -15.55 3.25 -4.73
CA SER A 154 -14.16 2.93 -5.10
C SER A 154 -13.37 2.18 -4.03
N ARG A 155 -13.66 2.39 -2.74
CA ARG A 155 -12.94 1.73 -1.64
C ARG A 155 -13.45 0.31 -1.43
N THR A 156 -14.76 0.15 -1.37
CA THR A 156 -15.41 -1.16 -1.16
C THR A 156 -15.14 -2.09 -2.34
N GLU A 157 -15.19 -1.57 -3.57
CA GLU A 157 -14.86 -2.37 -4.76
C GLU A 157 -13.38 -2.79 -4.80
N ARG A 158 -12.46 -1.93 -4.36
CA ARG A 158 -11.04 -2.29 -4.23
C ARG A 158 -10.81 -3.34 -3.16
N LEU A 159 -11.47 -3.24 -2.01
CA LEU A 159 -11.40 -4.23 -0.94
C LEU A 159 -11.92 -5.58 -1.41
N ALA A 160 -13.07 -5.61 -2.09
CA ALA A 160 -13.63 -6.84 -2.66
C ALA A 160 -12.68 -7.50 -3.67
N ARG A 161 -12.05 -6.73 -4.56
CA ARG A 161 -11.06 -7.28 -5.51
C ARG A 161 -9.78 -7.79 -4.83
N MET A 162 -9.38 -7.19 -3.72
CA MET A 162 -8.24 -7.69 -2.94
C MET A 162 -8.59 -8.98 -2.21
N ASP A 163 -9.79 -9.04 -1.62
CA ASP A 163 -10.30 -10.23 -0.94
C ASP A 163 -10.40 -11.42 -1.91
N GLU A 164 -11.00 -11.20 -3.08
CA GLU A 164 -11.09 -12.23 -4.14
C GLU A 164 -9.71 -12.72 -4.62
N LYS A 165 -8.73 -11.82 -4.66
CA LYS A 165 -7.35 -12.18 -5.03
C LYS A 165 -6.63 -12.96 -3.93
N LEU A 166 -6.88 -12.63 -2.67
CA LEU A 166 -6.32 -13.31 -1.49
C LEU A 166 -6.98 -14.67 -1.24
N LEU A 167 -8.26 -14.83 -1.61
CA LEU A 167 -9.00 -16.08 -1.50
C LEU A 167 -8.96 -16.91 -2.79
N SER A 168 -8.11 -16.55 -3.76
CA SER A 168 -8.02 -17.33 -5.00
C SER A 168 -7.55 -18.76 -4.74
N ASP A 169 -8.25 -19.74 -5.32
CA ASP A 169 -7.98 -21.17 -5.11
C ASP A 169 -6.54 -21.56 -5.45
N ASP A 170 -5.93 -20.90 -6.44
CA ASP A 170 -4.55 -21.18 -6.84
C ASP A 170 -3.54 -20.67 -5.81
N LEU A 171 -3.80 -19.52 -5.17
CA LEU A 171 -2.98 -19.01 -4.07
C LEU A 171 -3.11 -19.91 -2.83
N MET A 172 -4.33 -20.34 -2.50
CA MET A 172 -4.58 -21.27 -1.40
C MET A 172 -3.86 -22.60 -1.62
N ARG A 173 -3.85 -23.10 -2.87
CA ARG A 173 -3.14 -24.32 -3.24
C ARG A 173 -1.62 -24.17 -3.16
N ASP A 174 -1.07 -23.02 -3.56
CA ASP A 174 0.37 -22.76 -3.45
C ASP A 174 0.83 -22.65 -1.99
N ILE A 175 0.04 -21.99 -1.14
CA ILE A 175 0.28 -21.91 0.30
C ILE A 175 0.26 -23.31 0.93
N ALA A 176 -0.75 -24.13 0.61
CA ALA A 176 -0.83 -25.51 1.10
C ALA A 176 0.38 -26.35 0.64
N ALA A 177 0.74 -26.26 -0.64
CA ALA A 177 1.90 -26.97 -1.18
C ALA A 177 3.22 -26.52 -0.56
N LYS A 178 3.34 -25.24 -0.17
CA LYS A 178 4.52 -24.73 0.54
C LYS A 178 4.56 -25.21 1.98
N ALA A 179 3.43 -25.21 2.68
CA ALA A 179 3.32 -25.72 4.05
C ALA A 179 3.68 -27.22 4.14
N ASP A 180 3.25 -28.03 3.16
CA ASP A 180 3.59 -29.45 3.11
C ASP A 180 5.09 -29.69 2.87
N ARG A 181 5.73 -28.83 2.05
CA ARG A 181 7.18 -28.87 1.83
C ARG A 181 7.96 -28.55 3.10
N GLU A 182 7.51 -27.58 3.89
CA GLU A 182 8.13 -27.25 5.18
C GLU A 182 7.94 -28.36 6.22
N ARG A 183 6.77 -29.02 6.24
CA ARG A 183 6.52 -30.17 7.13
C ARG A 183 7.37 -31.38 6.79
N LYS A 184 7.67 -31.60 5.51
CA LYS A 184 8.46 -32.75 5.04
C LYS A 184 9.97 -32.51 5.08
N GLY A 185 10.39 -31.24 5.17
CA GLY A 185 11.78 -30.82 5.32
C GLY A 185 12.25 -30.63 6.77
N ARG A 186 11.38 -30.91 7.75
CA ARG A 186 11.66 -30.97 9.19
C ARG A 186 11.69 -32.42 9.65
#